data_AF-A0A395HA72-F1
#
_entry.id   AF-A0A395HA72-F1
#
_cell.length_a   1.000
_cell.length_b   1.000
_cell.length_c   1.000
_cell.angle_alpha   90.00
_cell.angle_beta   90.00
_cell.angle_gamma   90.00
#
_symmetry.space_group_name_H-M   'P 1'
#
loop_
_entity.id
_entity.type
_entity.pdbx_description
1 polymer ?
#
loop_
_entity_poly.entity_id
_entity_poly.type
_entity_poly.pdbx_seq_one_letter_code
_entity_poly.pdbx_strand_id
1 'polypeptide(L)'
;IDEKNALRMARQAALVAQQFYPFQSPDLHRLTGLYAGCFFVLDDICSGEDELRKFRRNLVEKLPQGKIFEGCANMLRSLDTQYLEFCSDKITSGLINHMSSTALEYETTGKFSFLQKSPNFPQ
;
A
#
# COMPACT_ATOMS: atom_id res chain seq x y z
N ILE A 1 9.97 -8.95 8.44
CA ILE A 1 10.77 -8.61 7.25
C ILE A 1 12.23 -8.76 7.61
N ASP A 2 13.00 -9.57 6.88
CA ASP A 2 14.46 -9.47 6.97
C ASP A 2 14.95 -8.21 6.22
N GLU A 3 16.14 -7.74 6.58
CA GLU A 3 16.72 -6.51 6.01
C GLU A 3 16.85 -6.57 4.48
N LYS A 4 17.16 -7.75 3.93
CA LYS A 4 17.36 -7.94 2.49
C LYS A 4 16.06 -7.73 1.71
N ASN A 5 14.95 -8.24 2.23
CA ASN A 5 13.62 -8.06 1.65
C ASN A 5 13.14 -6.61 1.77
N ALA A 6 13.37 -5.97 2.91
CA ALA A 6 13.06 -4.54 3.08
C ALA A 6 13.85 -3.67 2.08
N LEU A 7 15.14 -3.92 1.89
CA LEU A 7 15.97 -3.22 0.91
C LEU A 7 15.53 -3.47 -0.54
N ARG A 8 15.14 -4.71 -0.87
CA ARG A 8 14.59 -5.05 -2.19
C ARG A 8 13.33 -4.21 -2.49
N MET A 9 12.38 -4.21 -1.56
CA MET A 9 11.12 -3.45 -1.70
C MET A 9 11.37 -1.95 -1.83
N ALA A 10 12.25 -1.40 -0.99
CA ALA A 10 12.60 0.02 -1.03
C ALA A 10 13.21 0.41 -2.39
N ARG A 11 14.09 -0.42 -2.96
CA ARG A 11 14.67 -0.21 -4.29
C ARG A 11 13.62 -0.28 -5.39
N GLN A 12 12.73 -1.28 -5.35
CA GLN A 12 11.64 -1.40 -6.32
C GLN A 12 10.71 -0.19 -6.26
N ALA A 13 10.37 0.28 -5.07
CA ALA A 13 9.50 1.44 -4.88
C ALA A 13 10.14 2.74 -5.40
N ALA A 14 11.44 2.93 -5.16
CA ALA A 14 12.19 4.05 -5.72
C ALA A 14 12.23 3.99 -7.26
N LEU A 15 12.42 2.80 -7.84
CA LEU A 15 12.41 2.61 -9.29
C LEU A 15 11.03 2.94 -9.89
N VAL A 16 9.93 2.56 -9.23
CA VAL A 16 8.58 2.92 -9.67
C VAL A 16 8.42 4.44 -9.76
N ALA A 17 8.83 5.15 -8.71
CA ALA A 17 8.76 6.61 -8.72
C ALA A 17 9.55 7.20 -9.90
N GLN A 18 10.78 6.73 -10.12
CA GLN A 18 11.66 7.22 -11.19
C GLN A 18 11.11 6.93 -12.60
N GLN A 19 10.62 5.72 -12.84
CA GLN A 19 10.21 5.29 -14.19
C GLN A 19 8.85 5.83 -14.59
N PHE A 20 7.88 5.85 -13.65
CA PHE A 20 6.50 6.25 -13.97
C PHE A 20 6.24 7.73 -13.77
N TYR A 21 7.05 8.40 -12.93
CA TYR A 21 6.87 9.82 -12.62
C TYR A 21 8.17 10.62 -12.75
N PRO A 22 8.85 10.57 -13.93
CA PRO A 22 10.21 11.11 -14.08
C PRO A 22 10.32 12.64 -13.93
N PHE A 23 9.20 13.36 -14.04
CA PHE A 23 9.17 14.82 -14.02
C PHE A 23 8.74 15.41 -12.66
N GLN A 24 8.59 14.58 -11.63
CA GLN A 24 8.27 15.05 -10.28
C GLN A 24 9.46 15.81 -9.65
N SER A 25 9.15 16.71 -8.72
CA SER A 25 10.18 17.30 -7.86
C SER A 25 10.84 16.22 -7.00
N PRO A 26 12.11 16.39 -6.56
CA PRO A 26 12.79 15.38 -5.74
C PRO A 26 12.01 14.95 -4.49
N ASP A 27 11.35 15.90 -3.82
CA ASP A 27 10.53 15.62 -2.64
C ASP A 27 9.31 14.78 -2.98
N LEU A 28 8.61 15.11 -4.06
CA LEU A 28 7.45 14.36 -4.52
C LEU A 28 7.87 12.97 -5.02
N HIS A 29 9.04 12.85 -5.64
CA HIS A 29 9.63 11.57 -6.04
C HIS A 29 9.84 10.65 -4.84
N ARG A 30 10.42 11.19 -3.77
CA ARG A 30 10.62 10.46 -2.51
C ARG A 30 9.29 10.01 -1.92
N LEU A 31 8.28 10.88 -1.90
CA LEU A 31 6.96 10.56 -1.38
C LEU A 31 6.23 9.50 -2.23
N THR A 32 6.30 9.59 -3.56
CA THR A 32 5.78 8.56 -4.48
C THR A 32 6.46 7.21 -4.25
N GLY A 33 7.78 7.22 -4.02
CA GLY A 33 8.52 6.01 -3.66
C GLY A 33 8.06 5.43 -2.32
N LEU A 34 7.84 6.25 -1.30
CA LEU A 34 7.28 5.78 -0.02
C LEU A 34 5.85 5.24 -0.18
N TYR A 35 5.02 5.88 -1.01
CA TYR A 35 3.67 5.41 -1.32
C TYR A 35 3.69 4.03 -1.98
N ALA A 36 4.49 3.85 -3.04
CA ALA A 36 4.68 2.54 -3.67
C ALA A 36 5.27 1.51 -2.70
N GLY A 37 6.17 1.94 -1.81
CA GLY A 37 6.75 1.09 -0.78
C GLY A 37 5.71 0.56 0.21
N CYS A 38 4.71 1.37 0.58
CA CYS A 38 3.59 0.91 1.39
C CYS A 38 2.87 -0.26 0.71
N PHE A 39 2.61 -0.21 -0.60
CA PHE A 39 1.94 -1.32 -1.30
C PHE A 39 2.75 -2.61 -1.22
N PHE A 40 4.04 -2.56 -1.60
CA PHE A 40 4.90 -3.75 -1.55
C PHE A 40 5.06 -4.32 -0.15
N VAL A 41 5.12 -3.45 0.86
CA VAL A 41 5.24 -3.88 2.25
C VAL A 41 3.95 -4.53 2.71
N LEU A 42 2.79 -3.96 2.40
CA LEU A 42 1.50 -4.49 2.84
C LEU A 42 1.20 -5.84 2.18
N ASP A 43 1.51 -6.01 0.89
CA ASP A 43 1.29 -7.25 0.14
C ASP A 43 2.16 -8.43 0.63
N ASP A 44 3.44 -8.19 0.92
CA ASP A 44 4.38 -9.28 1.27
C ASP A 44 4.40 -9.61 2.78
N ILE A 45 3.94 -8.70 3.66
CA ILE A 45 4.26 -8.77 5.11
C ILE A 45 3.04 -8.78 6.02
N CYS A 46 1.87 -8.32 5.57
CA CYS A 46 0.72 -8.27 6.48
C CYS A 46 0.09 -9.65 6.70
N SER A 47 0.67 -10.45 7.60
CA SER A 47 -0.05 -11.55 8.26
C SER A 47 -1.11 -11.05 9.26
N GLY A 48 -1.24 -9.74 9.46
CA GLY A 48 -2.19 -9.10 10.36
C GLY A 48 -3.41 -8.54 9.64
N GLU A 49 -4.31 -9.41 9.16
CA GLU A 49 -5.64 -9.04 8.62
C GLU A 49 -6.34 -7.99 9.50
N ASP A 50 -6.22 -8.19 10.81
CA ASP A 50 -6.75 -7.32 11.85
C ASP A 50 -6.22 -5.88 11.80
N GLU A 51 -4.91 -5.67 11.56
CA GLU A 51 -4.35 -4.32 11.50
C GLU A 51 -4.75 -3.61 10.20
N LEU A 52 -4.80 -4.33 9.08
CA LEU A 52 -5.29 -3.81 7.80
C LEU A 52 -6.73 -3.30 7.92
N ARG A 53 -7.62 -4.07 8.57
CA ARG A 53 -9.01 -3.68 8.81
C ARG A 53 -9.13 -2.49 9.77
N LYS A 54 -8.22 -2.36 10.73
CA LYS A 54 -8.22 -1.27 11.74
C LYS A 54 -7.64 0.03 11.20
N PHE A 55 -6.79 0.00 10.16
CA PHE A 55 -6.09 1.19 9.63
C PHE A 55 -7.01 2.39 9.44
N ARG A 56 -8.10 2.25 8.68
CA ARG A 56 -9.03 3.35 8.38
C ARG A 56 -9.61 3.96 9.65
N ARG A 57 -10.11 3.12 10.55
CA ARG A 57 -10.69 3.57 11.82
C ARG A 57 -9.64 4.29 12.65
N ASN A 58 -8.46 3.70 12.78
CA ASN A 58 -7.39 4.28 13.59
C ASN A 58 -6.86 5.60 12.99
N LEU A 59 -6.89 5.75 11.66
CA LEU A 59 -6.53 7.00 10.99
C LEU A 59 -7.52 8.13 11.33
N VAL A 60 -8.82 7.85 11.24
CA VAL A 60 -9.90 8.82 11.51
C VAL A 60 -9.97 9.18 13.00
N GLU A 61 -9.89 8.17 13.86
CA GLU A 61 -10.00 8.32 15.32
C GLU A 61 -8.67 8.72 15.98
N LYS A 62 -7.59 8.85 15.20
CA LYS A 62 -6.23 9.14 15.68
C LYS A 62 -5.75 8.14 16.74
N LEU A 63 -6.09 6.87 16.56
CA LEU A 63 -5.65 5.78 17.43
C LEU A 63 -4.26 5.28 17.05
N PRO A 64 -3.50 4.71 18.01
CA PRO A 64 -2.22 4.05 17.73
C PRO A 64 -2.33 2.96 16.67
N GLN A 65 -1.27 2.78 15.89
CA GLN A 65 -1.16 1.78 14.81
C GLN A 65 0.24 1.17 14.82
N GLY A 66 0.40 -0.01 14.21
CA GLY A 66 1.72 -0.58 13.98
C GLY A 66 2.64 0.37 13.19
N LYS A 67 3.96 0.26 13.39
CA LYS A 67 4.96 1.18 12.81
C LYS A 67 4.84 1.36 11.29
N ILE A 68 4.50 0.29 10.57
CA ILE A 68 4.29 0.33 9.12
C ILE A 68 3.10 1.21 8.77
N PHE A 69 1.96 0.99 9.43
CA PHE A 69 0.74 1.75 9.25
C PHE A 69 0.89 3.22 9.65
N GLU A 70 1.60 3.49 10.73
CA GLU A 70 1.96 4.86 11.11
C GLU A 70 2.84 5.53 10.04
N GLY A 71 3.82 4.81 9.49
CA GLY A 71 4.62 5.27 8.37
C GLY A 71 3.78 5.64 7.15
N CYS A 72 2.80 4.79 6.79
CA CYS A 72 1.88 5.06 5.68
C CYS A 72 0.96 6.26 5.97
N ALA A 73 0.45 6.40 7.20
CA ALA A 73 -0.36 7.55 7.60
C ALA A 73 0.43 8.88 7.55
N ASN A 74 1.70 8.86 7.99
CA ASN A 74 2.59 10.02 7.93
C ASN A 74 2.90 10.43 6.49
N MET A 75 3.11 9.43 5.63
CA MET A 75 3.35 9.63 4.20
C MET A 75 2.11 10.22 3.50
N LEU A 76 0.90 9.73 3.80
CA LEU A 76 -0.35 10.32 3.28
C LEU A 76 -0.49 11.79 3.67
N ARG A 77 -0.23 12.15 4.93
CA ARG A 77 -0.23 13.54 5.39
C ARG A 77 0.76 14.42 4.63
N SER A 78 1.91 13.86 4.26
CA SER A 78 2.91 14.58 3.48
C SER A 78 2.47 14.77 2.02
N LEU A 79 1.88 13.74 1.39
CA LEU A 79 1.33 13.82 0.03
C LEU A 79 0.16 14.80 -0.09
N ASP A 80 -0.68 14.89 0.95
CA ASP A 80 -1.82 15.81 1.01
C ASP A 80 -1.40 17.27 0.79
N THR A 81 -0.21 17.65 1.27
CA THR A 81 0.35 19.01 1.07
C THR A 81 0.89 19.27 -0.33
N GLN A 82 1.04 18.24 -1.17
CA GLN A 82 1.67 18.33 -2.49
C GLN A 82 0.65 18.35 -3.64
N TYR A 83 -0.60 18.00 -3.37
CA TYR A 83 -1.64 17.84 -4.37
C TYR A 83 -2.88 18.68 -4.04
N LEU A 84 -3.69 18.97 -5.06
CA LEU A 84 -5.02 19.53 -4.87
C LEU A 84 -5.93 18.52 -4.16
N GLU A 85 -6.92 19.00 -3.42
CA GLU A 85 -7.85 18.21 -2.60
C GLU A 85 -8.35 16.95 -3.31
N PHE A 86 -8.84 17.09 -4.55
CA PHE A 86 -9.31 15.96 -5.34
C PHE A 86 -8.26 14.87 -5.54
N CYS A 87 -7.01 15.24 -5.85
CA CYS A 87 -5.93 14.29 -6.06
C CYS A 87 -5.50 13.65 -4.72
N SER A 88 -5.44 14.43 -3.65
CA SER A 88 -5.14 13.92 -2.30
C SER A 88 -6.19 12.91 -1.82
N ASP A 89 -7.47 13.16 -2.10
CA ASP A 89 -8.56 12.23 -1.82
C ASP A 89 -8.40 10.93 -2.60
N LYS A 90 -7.99 10.99 -3.88
CA LYS A 90 -7.74 9.80 -4.69
C LYS A 90 -6.55 8.98 -4.20
N ILE A 91 -5.47 9.64 -3.81
CA ILE A 91 -4.27 8.98 -3.25
C ILE A 91 -4.62 8.27 -1.93
N THR A 92 -5.34 8.97 -1.05
CA THR A 92 -5.75 8.45 0.26
C THR A 92 -6.74 7.29 0.12
N SER A 93 -7.80 7.47 -0.66
CA SER A 93 -8.78 6.41 -0.92
C SER A 93 -8.16 5.21 -1.64
N GLY A 94 -7.19 5.43 -2.53
CA GLY A 94 -6.43 4.37 -3.20
C GLY A 94 -5.69 3.47 -2.20
N LEU A 95 -5.02 4.04 -1.20
CA LEU A 95 -4.33 3.25 -0.18
C LEU A 95 -5.31 2.49 0.73
N ILE A 96 -6.41 3.13 1.13
CA ILE A 96 -7.45 2.50 1.95
C ILE A 96 -8.09 1.31 1.20
N ASN A 97 -8.36 1.49 -0.09
CA ASN A 97 -8.92 0.43 -0.94
C ASN A 97 -7.93 -0.72 -1.08
N HIS A 98 -6.65 -0.41 -1.31
CA HIS A 98 -5.61 -1.43 -1.38
C HIS A 98 -5.55 -2.25 -0.09
N MET A 99 -5.46 -1.62 1.08
CA MET A 99 -5.47 -2.34 2.38
C MET A 99 -6.73 -3.20 2.57
N SER A 100 -7.88 -2.72 2.10
CA SER A 100 -9.14 -3.47 2.17
C SER A 100 -9.13 -4.71 1.27
N SER A 101 -8.54 -4.59 0.07
CA SER A 101 -8.33 -5.69 -0.87
C SER A 101 -7.31 -6.70 -0.34
N THR A 102 -6.17 -6.23 0.18
CA THR A 102 -5.15 -7.09 0.79
C THR A 102 -5.73 -7.87 1.98
N ALA A 103 -6.50 -7.21 2.87
CA ALA A 103 -7.18 -7.91 3.97
C ALA A 103 -8.15 -8.98 3.47
N LEU A 104 -8.92 -8.68 2.42
CA LEU A 104 -9.83 -9.66 1.81
C LEU A 104 -9.05 -10.83 1.20
N GLU A 105 -7.95 -10.58 0.51
CA GLU A 105 -7.11 -11.62 -0.10
C GLU A 105 -6.60 -12.60 0.97
N TYR A 106 -6.11 -12.11 2.10
CA TYR A 106 -5.72 -12.97 3.22
C TYR A 106 -6.90 -13.75 3.79
N GLU A 107 -8.02 -13.08 4.10
CA GLU A 107 -9.22 -13.71 4.64
C GLU A 107 -9.79 -14.81 3.72
N THR A 108 -9.55 -14.70 2.42
CA THR A 108 -10.07 -15.60 1.38
C THR A 108 -9.01 -16.53 0.79
N THR A 109 -7.75 -16.44 1.26
CA THR A 109 -6.65 -17.28 0.80
C THR A 109 -7.03 -18.77 0.96
N GLY A 110 -6.97 -19.52 -0.15
CA GLY A 110 -7.35 -20.93 -0.18
C GLY A 110 -8.86 -21.21 -0.12
N LYS A 111 -9.72 -20.19 -0.04
CA LYS A 111 -11.19 -20.32 0.00
C LYS A 111 -11.86 -20.12 -1.36
N PHE A 112 -11.18 -19.44 -2.29
CA PHE A 112 -11.62 -19.41 -3.69
C PHE A 112 -11.23 -20.72 -4.36
N SER A 113 -12.23 -21.57 -4.58
CA SER A 113 -12.08 -22.69 -5.52
C SER A 113 -12.03 -22.12 -6.94
N PHE A 114 -11.03 -22.53 -7.72
CA PHE A 114 -11.05 -22.27 -9.16
C PHE A 114 -12.38 -22.79 -9.70
N LEU A 115 -13.17 -21.93 -10.34
CA LEU A 115 -14.31 -22.40 -11.09
C LEU A 115 -13.77 -23.31 -12.17
N GLN A 116 -14.23 -24.56 -12.20
CA GLN A 116 -13.80 -25.64 -13.10
C GLN A 116 -14.04 -25.34 -14.60
N LYS A 117 -14.38 -24.09 -14.96
CA LYS A 117 -14.80 -23.62 -16.29
C LYS A 117 -14.14 -22.30 -16.71
N SER A 118 -12.92 -22.02 -16.28
CA SER A 118 -12.11 -20.96 -16.90
C SER A 118 -11.27 -21.58 -18.02
N PRO A 119 -11.66 -21.47 -19.30
CA PRO A 119 -11.07 -22.24 -20.41
C PRO A 119 -9.56 -21.99 -20.65
N ASN A 120 -8.96 -20.98 -20.01
CA ASN A 120 -7.56 -20.60 -20.21
C ASN A 120 -6.72 -20.56 -18.91
N PHE A 121 -7.19 -21.14 -17.80
CA PHE A 121 -6.38 -21.19 -16.58
C PHE A 121 -5.44 -22.42 -16.62
N PRO A 122 -4.12 -22.25 -16.45
CA PRO A 122 -3.19 -23.38 -16.48
C PRO A 122 -3.49 -24.35 -15.34
N GLN A 123 -3.54 -25.65 -15.67
CA GLN A 123 -3.70 -26.76 -14.73
C GLN A 123 -2.35 -27.20 -14.18
#